data_AF-A0A4Z2HDB0-F1
#
_entry.id   AF-A0A4Z2HDB0-F1
#
_cell.length_a   1.000
_cell.length_b   1.000
_cell.length_c   1.000
_cell.angle_alpha   90.00
_cell.angle_beta   90.00
_cell.angle_gamma   90.00
#
_symmetry.space_group_name_H-M   'P 1'
#
loop_
_entity.id
_entity.type
_entity.pdbx_description
1 polymer ?
#
loop_
_entity_poly.entity_id
_entity_poly.type
_entity_poly.pdbx_seq_one_letter_code
_entity_poly.pdbx_strand_id
1 'polypeptide(L)'
;MQAFGLGATWVSITTVAQLFSSYYAHLRQDCYHTTKFGLHATYWLIKAWDEFVVSVLIVEDSKVVSGREMMVGNWFFVMSSVVLCVGSLNTDVLELIHNMLFVLLTLSTIPQIPLQGYYIFFAAACSVFTVASLYGTFARLINTIAEKSLIPVGPQPISSDQLKKALKCCRANQGDQKALPLTDQTSDVLFYLSNGVASLSALHVSSSSTNPAFLYLTVPWVLISGAIIQAYVSRLQVTGAGRFGAVIPSTYVVVWATWTWFRFAGNLLQFSTETAYGFTAGAVALLVINAFLMLIAAYKNLVLLLLTAVMEVVLEESKQESAPEPACLVTYSQLTSGLLKIAGILEEGGVCGIPTDTVYALAASCKNPKAIEKIYNIKDRPAEKPICICISNVEQLVAAKPPFSPLLWEFMRNVYPGGISCIVSKGDWLFKLGVGPAYDRVGTKDSIMIRVPDHTVTAHLCDITGPLAITSANPSGEPDSTHHTMVLNRLGQKIQGVLCDGDSNEVVASTVVNCLKIHEGIITIVREGCVPAVKVRQIFERVKNTMV
;
A
#
# COMPACT_ATOMS: atom_id res chain seq x y z
N MET A 1 3.13 4.91 46.93
CA MET A 1 4.46 5.07 46.29
C MET A 1 4.98 3.79 45.62
N GLN A 2 4.92 2.58 46.23
CA GLN A 2 5.50 1.37 45.61
C GLN A 2 4.76 0.81 44.37
N ALA A 3 3.47 1.10 44.19
CA ALA A 3 2.70 0.64 43.02
C ALA A 3 3.03 1.41 41.71
N PHE A 4 3.63 2.59 41.82
CA PHE A 4 3.87 3.50 40.70
C PHE A 4 4.96 2.98 39.74
N GLY A 5 6.06 2.46 40.28
CA GLY A 5 7.19 1.98 39.47
C GLY A 5 6.83 0.80 38.57
N LEU A 6 5.91 -0.07 39.01
CA LEU A 6 5.51 -1.22 38.20
C LEU A 6 4.60 -0.80 37.04
N GLY A 7 3.60 0.07 37.29
CA GLY A 7 2.67 0.56 36.28
C GLY A 7 3.35 1.36 35.18
N ALA A 8 4.20 2.32 35.54
CA ALA A 8 4.94 3.14 34.58
C ALA A 8 5.89 2.31 33.68
N THR A 9 6.49 1.25 34.23
CA THR A 9 7.34 0.32 33.46
C THR A 9 6.54 -0.44 32.40
N TRP A 10 5.38 -1.00 32.78
CA TRP A 10 4.52 -1.71 31.84
C TRP A 10 3.93 -0.82 30.74
N VAL A 11 3.56 0.41 31.08
CA VAL A 11 3.08 1.37 30.09
C VAL A 11 4.19 1.75 29.12
N SER A 12 5.42 1.94 29.61
CA SER A 12 6.58 2.23 28.75
C SER A 12 6.89 1.09 27.77
N ILE A 13 6.82 -0.17 28.21
CA ILE A 13 6.95 -1.35 27.34
C ILE A 13 5.86 -1.35 26.26
N THR A 14 4.63 -1.04 26.65
CA THR A 14 3.48 -0.98 25.74
C THR A 14 3.65 0.13 24.70
N THR A 15 4.14 1.30 25.10
CA THR A 15 4.46 2.41 24.20
C THR A 15 5.52 1.99 23.17
N VAL A 16 6.58 1.30 23.58
CA VAL A 16 7.61 0.81 22.67
C VAL A 16 7.04 -0.18 21.65
N ALA A 17 6.19 -1.12 22.10
CA ALA A 17 5.51 -2.05 21.21
C ALA A 17 4.59 -1.35 20.20
N GLN A 18 3.89 -0.30 20.62
CA GLN A 18 3.04 0.52 19.75
C GLN A 18 3.87 1.33 18.75
N LEU A 19 5.03 1.87 19.15
CA LEU A 19 5.94 2.55 18.23
C LEU A 19 6.52 1.58 17.19
N PHE A 20 6.86 0.35 17.56
CA PHE A 20 7.25 -0.67 16.58
C PHE A 20 6.11 -1.04 15.62
N SER A 21 4.88 -1.11 16.13
CA SER A 21 3.69 -1.37 15.31
C SER A 21 3.43 -0.22 14.33
N SER A 22 3.60 1.02 14.78
CA SER A 22 3.55 2.23 13.94
C SER A 22 4.64 2.21 12.86
N TYR A 23 5.87 1.86 13.23
CA TYR A 23 7.00 1.77 12.30
C TYR A 23 6.78 0.70 11.23
N TYR A 24 6.29 -0.47 11.62
CA TYR A 24 6.00 -1.54 10.67
C TYR A 24 4.81 -1.20 9.76
N ALA A 25 3.79 -0.50 10.26
CA ALA A 25 2.72 0.03 9.43
C ALA A 25 3.24 1.05 8.40
N HIS A 26 4.20 1.89 8.80
CA HIS A 26 4.83 2.86 7.90
C HIS A 26 5.61 2.16 6.78
N LEU A 27 6.38 1.11 7.10
CA LEU A 27 7.07 0.29 6.09
C LEU A 27 6.12 -0.35 5.08
N ARG A 28 4.89 -0.68 5.49
CA ARG A 28 3.82 -1.20 4.62
C ARG A 28 3.03 -0.13 3.87
N GLN A 29 3.40 1.15 3.99
CA GLN A 29 2.68 2.28 3.41
C GLN A 29 1.22 2.41 3.92
N ASP A 30 0.97 1.95 5.16
CA ASP A 30 -0.34 2.04 5.80
C ASP A 30 -0.42 3.26 6.71
N CYS A 31 -0.90 4.39 6.16
CA CYS A 31 -1.03 5.65 6.89
C CYS A 31 -1.94 5.52 8.13
N TYR A 32 -3.02 4.76 8.01
CA TYR A 32 -4.04 4.64 9.04
C TYR A 32 -3.46 3.98 10.30
N HIS A 33 -2.86 2.80 10.15
CA HIS A 33 -2.26 2.09 11.28
C HIS A 33 -1.00 2.79 11.80
N THR A 34 -0.22 3.45 10.94
CA THR A 34 0.93 4.27 11.36
C THR A 34 0.50 5.36 12.33
N THR A 35 -0.54 6.10 11.96
CA THR A 35 -1.09 7.21 12.74
C THR A 35 -1.78 6.72 14.01
N LYS A 36 -2.59 5.65 13.91
CA LYS A 36 -3.29 5.05 15.06
C LYS A 36 -2.31 4.61 16.15
N PHE A 37 -1.33 3.77 15.80
CA PHE A 37 -0.38 3.27 16.79
C PHE A 37 0.53 4.37 17.33
N GLY A 38 0.91 5.34 16.50
CA GLY A 38 1.63 6.53 16.94
C GLY A 38 0.82 7.34 17.97
N LEU A 39 -0.46 7.59 17.70
CA LEU A 39 -1.36 8.32 18.61
C LEU A 39 -1.57 7.57 19.94
N HIS A 40 -1.78 6.25 19.88
CA HIS A 40 -1.92 5.41 21.08
C HIS A 40 -0.63 5.45 21.92
N ALA A 41 0.54 5.37 21.29
CA ALA A 41 1.83 5.43 21.96
C ALA A 41 2.00 6.76 22.69
N THR A 42 1.70 7.87 22.02
CA THR A 42 1.72 9.22 22.59
C THR A 42 0.78 9.33 23.79
N TYR A 43 -0.46 8.86 23.65
CA TYR A 43 -1.46 8.92 24.71
C TYR A 43 -1.00 8.20 25.99
N TRP A 44 -0.59 6.93 25.85
CA TRP A 44 -0.17 6.12 26.99
C TRP A 44 1.10 6.65 27.66
N LEU A 45 2.06 7.13 26.86
CA LEU A 45 3.28 7.71 27.39
C LEU A 45 3.00 8.99 28.17
N ILE A 46 2.11 9.86 27.65
CA ILE A 46 1.65 11.06 28.37
C ILE A 46 0.98 10.67 29.67
N LYS A 47 0.06 9.69 29.66
CA LYS A 47 -0.67 9.28 30.87
C LYS A 47 0.24 8.68 31.95
N ALA A 48 1.22 7.88 31.56
CA ALA A 48 2.21 7.35 32.51
C ALA A 48 3.00 8.48 33.20
N TRP A 49 3.40 9.50 32.43
CA TRP A 49 4.13 10.64 32.97
C TRP A 49 3.24 11.63 33.73
N ASP A 50 1.97 11.78 33.34
CA ASP A 50 0.98 12.60 34.04
C ASP A 50 0.79 12.07 35.48
N GLU A 51 0.57 10.75 35.61
CA GLU A 51 0.48 10.09 36.92
C GLU A 51 1.81 10.15 37.71
N PHE A 52 2.98 10.15 37.03
CA PHE A 52 4.27 10.36 37.69
C PHE A 52 4.34 11.74 38.34
N VAL A 53 3.99 12.78 37.57
CA VAL A 53 4.01 14.16 38.03
C VAL A 53 3.07 14.34 39.22
N VAL A 54 1.83 13.83 39.12
CA VAL A 54 0.86 13.88 40.22
C VAL A 54 1.40 13.15 41.46
N SER A 55 1.99 11.97 41.29
CA SER A 55 2.41 11.13 42.43
C SER A 55 3.70 11.59 43.12
N VAL A 56 4.62 12.23 42.38
CA VAL A 56 5.99 12.51 42.85
C VAL A 56 6.25 14.00 43.04
N LEU A 57 5.70 14.86 42.19
CA LEU A 57 6.01 16.30 42.19
C LEU A 57 4.94 17.16 42.86
N ILE A 58 3.71 16.67 42.98
CA ILE A 58 2.58 17.42 43.57
C ILE A 58 2.13 16.73 44.86
N VAL A 59 2.30 17.41 46.00
CA VAL A 59 2.08 16.82 47.34
C VAL A 59 0.69 17.16 47.93
N GLU A 60 -0.05 18.12 47.36
CA GLU A 60 -1.36 18.56 47.86
C GLU A 60 -2.51 18.36 46.85
N ASP A 61 -3.54 17.59 47.23
CA ASP A 61 -4.70 17.25 46.39
C ASP A 61 -5.49 18.47 45.87
N SER A 62 -5.59 19.55 46.66
CA SER A 62 -6.35 20.76 46.30
C SER A 62 -5.74 21.52 45.11
N LYS A 63 -4.40 21.46 44.95
CA LYS A 63 -3.68 22.07 43.82
C LYS A 63 -3.80 21.21 42.55
N VAL A 64 -3.95 19.89 42.70
CA VAL A 64 -4.15 18.96 41.58
C VAL A 64 -5.48 19.21 40.89
N VAL A 65 -6.58 19.37 41.64
CA VAL A 65 -7.92 19.58 41.07
C VAL A 65 -7.98 20.84 40.21
N SER A 66 -7.50 21.96 40.75
CA SER A 66 -7.45 23.24 40.03
C SER A 66 -6.50 23.22 38.82
N GLY A 67 -5.40 22.45 38.90
CA GLY A 67 -4.48 22.27 37.77
C GLY A 67 -5.08 21.42 36.64
N ARG A 68 -5.83 20.36 36.98
CA ARG A 68 -6.49 19.46 36.02
C ARG A 68 -7.53 20.19 35.18
N GLU A 69 -8.43 20.94 35.81
CA GLU A 69 -9.55 21.62 35.11
C GLU A 69 -9.11 22.56 33.98
N MET A 70 -7.88 23.09 34.06
CA MET A 70 -7.29 23.99 33.06
C MET A 70 -6.63 23.25 31.87
N MET A 71 -6.51 21.92 31.92
CA MET A 71 -5.82 21.16 30.87
C MET A 71 -6.74 20.85 29.67
N VAL A 72 -6.36 21.33 28.49
CA VAL A 72 -7.15 21.14 27.26
C VAL A 72 -6.62 19.97 26.40
N GLY A 73 -5.41 19.46 26.67
CA GLY A 73 -4.77 18.41 25.86
C GLY A 73 -5.57 17.11 25.73
N ASN A 74 -6.36 16.73 26.73
CA ASN A 74 -7.20 15.52 26.67
C ASN A 74 -8.29 15.61 25.59
N TRP A 75 -8.86 16.80 25.35
CA TRP A 75 -9.87 17.02 24.31
C TRP A 75 -9.32 16.79 22.90
N PHE A 76 -8.03 17.04 22.69
CA PHE A 76 -7.37 16.74 21.43
C PHE A 76 -7.39 15.24 21.11
N PHE A 77 -7.11 14.39 22.11
CA PHE A 77 -7.15 12.93 21.93
C PHE A 77 -8.56 12.42 21.67
N VAL A 78 -9.58 13.02 22.28
CA VAL A 78 -10.98 12.72 21.97
C VAL A 78 -11.29 13.04 20.51
N MET A 79 -10.96 14.25 20.05
CA MET A 79 -11.20 14.62 18.64
C MET A 79 -10.42 13.73 17.67
N SER A 80 -9.15 13.46 17.96
CA SER A 80 -8.29 12.62 17.11
C SER A 80 -8.75 11.16 17.07
N SER A 81 -9.23 10.61 18.20
CA SER A 81 -9.77 9.25 18.25
C SER A 81 -11.12 9.13 17.52
N VAL A 82 -11.96 10.16 17.55
CA VAL A 82 -13.19 10.22 16.74
C VAL A 82 -12.85 10.22 15.25
N VAL A 83 -11.83 10.97 14.82
CA VAL A 83 -11.37 10.94 13.41
C VAL A 83 -10.90 9.54 13.01
N LEU A 84 -10.11 8.86 13.86
CA LEU A 84 -9.69 7.48 13.60
C LEU A 84 -10.86 6.49 13.57
N CYS A 85 -11.89 6.74 14.39
CA CYS A 85 -13.12 5.97 14.43
C CYS A 85 -13.92 6.09 13.12
N VAL A 86 -14.06 7.31 12.60
CA VAL A 86 -14.65 7.55 11.27
C VAL A 86 -13.82 6.86 10.18
N GLY A 87 -12.49 6.89 10.29
CA GLY A 87 -11.59 6.17 9.38
C GLY A 87 -11.80 4.65 9.39
N SER A 88 -12.09 4.05 10.55
CA SER A 88 -12.37 2.60 10.66
C SER A 88 -13.72 2.16 10.08
N LEU A 89 -14.59 3.07 9.63
CA LEU A 89 -15.84 2.67 8.97
C LEU A 89 -15.61 1.89 7.67
N ASN A 90 -14.42 2.01 7.08
CA ASN A 90 -14.00 1.30 5.87
C ASN A 90 -13.08 0.08 6.14
N THR A 91 -12.83 -0.25 7.41
CA THR A 91 -12.06 -1.43 7.83
C THR A 91 -13.02 -2.51 8.34
N ASP A 92 -12.66 -3.35 9.30
CA ASP A 92 -13.55 -4.32 9.94
C ASP A 92 -14.35 -3.76 11.14
N VAL A 93 -15.47 -4.40 11.49
CA VAL A 93 -16.28 -4.03 12.67
C VAL A 93 -15.46 -4.08 13.96
N LEU A 94 -14.59 -5.07 14.11
CA LEU A 94 -13.73 -5.21 15.28
C LEU A 94 -12.81 -4.00 15.46
N GLU A 95 -12.20 -3.51 14.37
CA GLU A 95 -11.41 -2.27 14.37
C GLU A 95 -12.25 -1.05 14.78
N LEU A 96 -13.47 -0.92 14.26
CA LEU A 96 -14.40 0.14 14.65
C LEU A 96 -14.74 0.08 16.14
N ILE A 97 -15.08 -1.10 16.67
CA ILE A 97 -15.36 -1.31 18.09
C ILE A 97 -14.15 -0.92 18.93
N HIS A 98 -12.95 -1.36 18.53
CA HIS A 98 -11.72 -1.04 19.25
C HIS A 98 -11.49 0.48 19.31
N ASN A 99 -11.71 1.21 18.22
CA ASN A 99 -11.56 2.66 18.21
C ASN A 99 -12.66 3.38 18.99
N MET A 100 -13.90 2.89 18.97
CA MET A 100 -14.98 3.40 19.84
C MET A 100 -14.64 3.24 21.32
N LEU A 101 -14.05 2.10 21.70
CA LEU A 101 -13.57 1.89 23.06
C LEU A 101 -12.35 2.78 23.40
N PHE A 102 -11.49 3.07 22.43
CA PHE A 102 -10.42 4.05 22.61
C PHE A 102 -10.97 5.49 22.77
N VAL A 103 -12.02 5.87 22.04
CA VAL A 103 -12.74 7.13 22.26
C VAL A 103 -13.28 7.17 23.69
N LEU A 104 -13.96 6.10 24.15
CA LEU A 104 -14.45 6.00 25.53
C LEU A 104 -13.32 6.13 26.56
N LEU A 105 -12.16 5.53 26.30
CA LEU A 105 -10.98 5.63 27.14
C LEU A 105 -10.48 7.09 27.22
N THR A 106 -10.34 7.78 26.08
CA THR A 106 -9.94 9.19 26.07
C THR A 106 -10.96 10.10 26.75
N LEU A 107 -12.25 9.85 26.57
CA LEU A 107 -13.35 10.54 27.26
C LEU A 107 -13.26 10.38 28.77
N SER A 108 -12.93 9.17 29.26
CA SER A 108 -12.76 8.93 30.69
C SER A 108 -11.61 9.71 31.32
N THR A 109 -10.71 10.25 30.49
CA THR A 109 -9.58 11.09 30.93
C THR A 109 -9.78 12.59 30.83
N ILE A 110 -11.01 13.02 30.52
CA ILE A 110 -11.37 14.43 30.50
C ILE A 110 -11.22 15.06 31.90
N PRO A 111 -10.46 16.16 32.04
CA PRO A 111 -10.18 16.74 33.36
C PRO A 111 -11.40 17.34 34.07
N GLN A 112 -12.46 17.68 33.32
CA GLN A 112 -13.74 18.14 33.85
C GLN A 112 -14.50 17.05 34.63
N ILE A 113 -14.04 15.78 34.57
CA ILE A 113 -14.59 14.71 35.39
C ILE A 113 -14.02 14.83 36.83
N PRO A 114 -14.89 14.86 37.86
CA PRO A 114 -14.46 14.93 39.25
C PRO A 114 -13.50 13.79 39.61
N LEU A 115 -12.46 14.09 40.39
CA LEU A 115 -11.39 13.14 40.72
C LEU A 115 -11.91 11.84 41.35
N GLN A 116 -12.98 11.92 42.16
CA GLN A 116 -13.62 10.77 42.81
C GLN A 116 -14.27 9.79 41.83
N GLY A 117 -14.80 10.28 40.70
CA GLY A 117 -15.38 9.46 39.63
C GLY A 117 -14.40 9.09 38.52
N TYR A 118 -13.34 9.89 38.35
CA TYR A 118 -12.32 9.72 37.31
C TYR A 118 -11.67 8.34 37.35
N TYR A 119 -11.10 7.93 38.50
CA TYR A 119 -10.37 6.67 38.59
C TYR A 119 -11.27 5.45 38.35
N ILE A 120 -12.52 5.49 38.81
CA ILE A 120 -13.48 4.40 38.61
C ILE A 120 -13.85 4.29 37.13
N PHE A 121 -14.19 5.41 36.50
CA PHE A 121 -14.57 5.42 35.09
C PHE A 121 -13.40 5.04 34.19
N PHE A 122 -12.20 5.57 34.47
CA PHE A 122 -10.98 5.23 33.75
C PHE A 122 -10.63 3.74 33.90
N ALA A 123 -10.75 3.16 35.09
CA ALA A 123 -10.49 1.74 35.32
C ALA A 123 -11.49 0.84 34.57
N ALA A 124 -12.78 1.20 34.57
CA ALA A 124 -13.80 0.49 33.81
C ALA A 124 -13.54 0.55 32.30
N ALA A 125 -13.24 1.75 31.77
CA ALA A 125 -12.91 1.94 30.36
C ALA A 125 -11.63 1.16 29.97
N CYS A 126 -10.58 1.20 30.79
CA CYS A 126 -9.37 0.41 30.61
C CYS A 126 -9.69 -1.09 30.54
N SER A 127 -10.49 -1.60 31.47
CA SER A 127 -10.82 -3.03 31.54
C SER A 127 -11.53 -3.52 30.28
N VAL A 128 -12.54 -2.78 29.81
CA VAL A 128 -13.26 -3.11 28.58
C VAL A 128 -12.33 -3.02 27.36
N PHE A 129 -11.50 -1.98 27.30
CA PHE A 129 -10.52 -1.80 26.22
C PHE A 129 -9.48 -2.93 26.19
N THR A 130 -9.01 -3.40 27.34
CA THR A 130 -8.09 -4.54 27.45
C THR A 130 -8.73 -5.83 26.95
N VAL A 131 -9.98 -6.12 27.35
CA VAL A 131 -10.70 -7.31 26.88
C VAL A 131 -10.87 -7.29 25.35
N ALA A 132 -11.29 -6.15 24.78
CA ALA A 132 -11.42 -6.01 23.34
C ALA A 132 -10.08 -6.11 22.60
N SER A 133 -9.00 -5.57 23.18
CA SER A 133 -7.65 -5.67 22.64
C SER A 133 -7.16 -7.12 22.61
N LEU A 134 -7.35 -7.86 23.70
CA LEU A 134 -7.00 -9.28 23.80
C LEU A 134 -7.77 -10.12 22.78
N TYR A 135 -9.09 -9.90 22.69
CA TYR A 135 -9.93 -10.56 21.68
C TYR A 135 -9.41 -10.26 20.27
N GLY A 136 -9.12 -8.99 19.97
CA GLY A 136 -8.65 -8.60 18.64
C GLY A 136 -7.30 -9.19 18.27
N THR A 137 -6.35 -9.23 19.22
CA THR A 137 -5.06 -9.91 19.02
C THR A 137 -5.25 -11.40 18.76
N PHE A 138 -6.07 -12.06 19.57
CA PHE A 138 -6.33 -13.50 19.43
C PHE A 138 -7.03 -13.84 18.11
N ALA A 139 -8.08 -13.08 17.76
CA ALA A 139 -8.83 -13.23 16.51
C ALA A 139 -7.92 -13.07 15.29
N ARG A 140 -7.11 -12.01 15.25
CA ARG A 140 -6.20 -11.74 14.12
C ARG A 140 -5.08 -12.76 14.04
N LEU A 141 -4.51 -13.20 15.17
CA LEU A 141 -3.47 -14.23 15.20
C LEU A 141 -3.99 -15.55 14.63
N ILE A 142 -5.14 -16.03 15.11
CA ILE A 142 -5.72 -17.30 14.66
C ILE A 142 -6.13 -17.24 13.19
N ASN A 143 -6.78 -16.15 12.77
CA ASN A 143 -7.16 -15.99 11.37
C ASN A 143 -5.95 -15.91 10.43
N THR A 144 -4.80 -15.44 10.91
CA THR A 144 -3.54 -15.44 10.13
C THR A 144 -2.98 -16.86 9.98
N ILE A 145 -3.09 -17.71 11.01
CA ILE A 145 -2.58 -19.09 10.99
C ILE A 145 -3.49 -20.02 10.20
N ALA A 146 -4.81 -19.81 10.26
CA ALA A 146 -5.80 -20.76 9.78
C ALA A 146 -6.09 -20.70 8.27
N GLU A 147 -5.46 -19.79 7.51
CA GLU A 147 -5.72 -19.50 6.08
C GLU A 147 -7.19 -19.17 5.72
N LYS A 148 -8.11 -19.24 6.69
CA LYS A 148 -9.53 -18.91 6.64
C LYS A 148 -9.94 -18.15 7.92
N SER A 149 -10.93 -17.27 7.79
CA SER A 149 -11.55 -16.56 8.92
C SER A 149 -12.28 -17.56 9.85
N LEU A 150 -11.61 -18.01 10.91
CA LEU A 150 -12.20 -18.87 11.95
C LEU A 150 -12.91 -18.05 13.03
N ILE A 151 -12.34 -16.90 13.40
CA ILE A 151 -12.89 -16.02 14.42
C ILE A 151 -13.47 -14.76 13.74
N PRO A 152 -14.76 -14.45 13.92
CA PRO A 152 -15.38 -13.33 13.24
C PRO A 152 -14.80 -12.00 13.70
N VAL A 153 -14.25 -11.24 12.75
CA VAL A 153 -13.83 -9.83 12.92
C VAL A 153 -14.91 -8.85 12.45
N GLY A 154 -15.93 -9.36 11.77
CA GLY A 154 -17.05 -8.60 11.22
C GLY A 154 -16.76 -7.97 9.85
N PRO A 155 -17.80 -7.76 9.03
CA PRO A 155 -17.66 -7.18 7.68
C PRO A 155 -17.27 -5.70 7.72
N GLN A 156 -17.07 -5.09 6.56
CA GLN A 156 -16.91 -3.65 6.48
C GLN A 156 -18.22 -2.94 6.87
N PRO A 157 -18.22 -2.04 7.89
CA PRO A 157 -19.43 -1.35 8.34
C PRO A 157 -20.08 -0.51 7.24
N ILE A 158 -19.27 0.18 6.45
CA ILE A 158 -19.70 1.02 5.34
C ILE A 158 -18.84 0.70 4.13
N SER A 159 -19.47 0.52 2.96
CA SER A 159 -18.72 0.33 1.71
C SER A 159 -17.90 1.59 1.38
N SER A 160 -16.72 1.39 0.78
CA SER A 160 -15.83 2.50 0.39
C SER A 160 -16.56 3.56 -0.47
N ASP A 161 -17.49 3.15 -1.32
CA ASP A 161 -18.26 4.05 -2.19
C ASP A 161 -19.29 4.88 -1.43
N GLN A 162 -19.97 4.29 -0.45
CA GLN A 162 -20.91 5.01 0.42
C GLN A 162 -20.18 5.99 1.34
N LEU A 163 -19.02 5.61 1.89
CA LEU A 163 -18.21 6.50 2.72
C LEU A 163 -17.68 7.68 1.89
N LYS A 164 -17.17 7.42 0.68
CA LYS A 164 -16.77 8.47 -0.27
C LYS A 164 -17.96 9.38 -0.61
N LYS A 165 -19.15 8.84 -0.82
CA LYS A 165 -20.36 9.62 -1.12
C LYS A 165 -20.80 10.48 0.07
N ALA A 166 -20.73 9.95 1.29
CA ALA A 166 -21.06 10.67 2.52
C ALA A 166 -20.06 11.81 2.79
N LEU A 167 -18.76 11.56 2.62
CA LEU A 167 -17.71 12.58 2.74
C LEU A 167 -17.77 13.61 1.58
N LYS A 168 -18.18 13.19 0.37
CA LYS A 168 -18.49 14.08 -0.75
C LYS A 168 -19.72 14.96 -0.49
N CYS A 169 -20.66 14.57 0.38
CA CYS A 169 -21.78 15.45 0.75
C CYS A 169 -21.31 16.71 1.51
N CYS A 170 -20.14 16.66 2.15
CA CYS A 170 -19.46 17.82 2.74
C CYS A 170 -18.56 18.60 1.75
N ARG A 171 -18.45 18.14 0.48
CA ARG A 171 -17.70 18.80 -0.60
C ARG A 171 -18.61 19.01 -1.81
N ALA A 172 -19.13 20.22 -1.97
CA ALA A 172 -19.61 20.64 -3.28
C ALA A 172 -18.49 20.43 -4.32
N ASN A 173 -18.79 19.62 -5.34
CA ASN A 173 -18.03 19.36 -6.57
C ASN A 173 -16.51 19.27 -6.47
N GLN A 174 -15.98 18.06 -6.36
CA GLN A 174 -14.62 17.74 -6.81
C GLN A 174 -14.64 16.44 -7.63
N GLY A 175 -14.32 16.59 -8.92
CA GLY A 175 -14.02 15.51 -9.85
C GLY A 175 -12.71 14.78 -9.49
N ASP A 176 -12.54 13.61 -10.07
CA ASP A 176 -11.54 12.61 -9.71
C ASP A 176 -10.10 13.13 -9.79
N GLN A 177 -9.48 13.35 -8.63
CA GLN A 177 -8.06 13.71 -8.51
C GLN A 177 -7.15 12.49 -8.67
N LYS A 178 -6.11 12.63 -9.51
CA LYS A 178 -4.91 11.77 -9.49
C LYS A 178 -4.21 11.89 -8.14
N ALA A 179 -4.02 10.75 -7.47
CA ALA A 179 -3.30 10.67 -6.20
C ALA A 179 -1.81 11.03 -6.36
N LEU A 180 -1.32 11.96 -5.54
CA LEU A 180 0.11 12.22 -5.35
C LEU A 180 0.83 10.95 -4.81
N PRO A 181 2.16 10.83 -4.96
CA PRO A 181 2.92 9.72 -4.38
C PRO A 181 2.68 9.61 -2.87
N LEU A 182 2.18 8.45 -2.43
CA LEU A 182 1.70 8.18 -1.06
C LEU A 182 2.81 8.25 0.02
N THR A 183 4.08 8.21 -0.38
CA THR A 183 5.25 8.07 0.50
C THR A 183 5.49 9.28 1.39
N ASP A 184 5.16 10.50 0.94
CA ASP A 184 5.40 11.75 1.70
C ASP A 184 4.29 12.04 2.73
N GLN A 185 3.11 11.42 2.62
CA GLN A 185 1.93 11.81 3.39
C GLN A 185 1.75 11.07 4.73
N THR A 186 2.40 9.93 4.94
CA THR A 186 2.11 9.04 6.08
C THR A 186 2.62 9.56 7.42
N SER A 187 3.80 10.18 7.45
CA SER A 187 4.39 10.77 8.66
C SER A 187 3.83 12.15 9.00
N ASP A 188 3.30 12.86 8.01
CA ASP A 188 2.88 14.25 8.13
C ASP A 188 1.63 14.40 9.01
N VAL A 189 0.71 13.42 8.95
CA VAL A 189 -0.48 13.43 9.83
C VAL A 189 -0.06 13.34 11.30
N LEU A 190 0.84 12.42 11.63
CA LEU A 190 1.35 12.26 12.99
C LEU A 190 2.17 13.48 13.45
N PHE A 191 2.92 14.11 12.52
CA PHE A 191 3.64 15.37 12.75
C PHE A 191 2.69 16.48 13.21
N TYR A 192 1.65 16.77 12.41
CA TYR A 192 0.72 17.87 12.70
C TYR A 192 -0.13 17.58 13.93
N LEU A 193 -0.58 16.34 14.11
CA LEU A 193 -1.35 15.97 15.29
C LEU A 193 -0.55 16.19 16.57
N SER A 194 0.69 15.72 16.61
CA SER A 194 1.53 15.81 17.82
C SER A 194 1.91 17.26 18.14
N ASN A 195 2.16 18.09 17.12
CA ASN A 195 2.34 19.54 17.30
C ASN A 195 1.05 20.23 17.77
N GLY A 196 -0.12 19.80 17.30
CA GLY A 196 -1.42 20.25 17.79
C GLY A 196 -1.60 19.97 19.29
N VAL A 197 -1.29 18.75 19.73
CA VAL A 197 -1.31 18.38 21.16
C VAL A 197 -0.36 19.26 21.97
N ALA A 198 0.91 19.34 21.57
CA ALA A 198 1.94 20.09 22.29
C ALA A 198 1.55 21.55 22.44
N SER A 199 1.09 22.15 21.34
CA SER A 199 0.75 23.57 21.31
C SER A 199 -0.51 23.91 22.10
N LEU A 200 -1.58 23.11 21.99
CA LEU A 200 -2.80 23.29 22.79
C LEU A 200 -2.53 23.11 24.29
N SER A 201 -1.62 22.19 24.64
CA SER A 201 -1.22 21.94 26.03
C SER A 201 -0.31 23.03 26.59
N ALA A 202 0.39 23.75 25.73
CA ALA A 202 1.24 24.88 26.09
C ALA A 202 0.47 26.20 26.24
N LEU A 203 -0.81 26.26 25.86
CA LEU A 203 -1.64 27.46 25.99
C LEU A 203 -1.86 27.82 27.46
N HIS A 204 -1.70 29.11 27.76
CA HIS A 204 -1.78 29.67 29.10
C HIS A 204 -2.93 30.68 29.16
N VAL A 205 -3.83 30.56 30.14
CA VAL A 205 -4.86 31.57 30.43
C VAL A 205 -4.35 32.44 31.57
N SER A 206 -4.61 33.74 31.56
CA SER A 206 -4.07 34.71 32.54
C SER A 206 -4.30 34.34 34.01
N SER A 207 -5.29 33.48 34.31
CA SER A 207 -5.60 32.95 35.64
C SER A 207 -4.72 31.78 36.11
N SER A 208 -3.90 31.17 35.24
CA SER A 208 -3.08 29.99 35.56
C SER A 208 -1.64 30.29 35.94
N SER A 209 -1.23 31.57 36.03
CA SER A 209 0.14 32.00 36.35
C SER A 209 0.57 31.71 37.79
N THR A 210 -0.38 31.45 38.70
CA THR A 210 -0.12 31.25 40.13
C THR A 210 -0.20 29.80 40.58
N ASN A 211 -0.61 28.86 39.71
CA ASN A 211 -0.75 27.45 40.09
C ASN A 211 0.45 26.60 39.63
N PRO A 212 1.38 26.21 40.53
CA PRO A 212 2.54 25.39 40.17
C PRO A 212 2.14 23.98 39.70
N ALA A 213 0.99 23.44 40.11
CA ALA A 213 0.52 22.13 39.67
C ALA A 213 0.23 22.11 38.16
N PHE A 214 -0.37 23.16 37.63
CA PHE A 214 -0.62 23.29 36.19
C PHE A 214 0.69 23.28 35.37
N LEU A 215 1.73 23.94 35.86
CA LEU A 215 3.03 23.99 35.18
C LEU A 215 3.70 22.62 35.12
N TYR A 216 3.67 21.84 36.20
CA TYR A 216 4.24 20.49 36.19
C TYR A 216 3.40 19.52 35.36
N LEU A 217 2.06 19.63 35.40
CA LEU A 217 1.16 18.75 34.65
C LEU A 217 1.22 18.98 33.14
N THR A 218 1.59 20.17 32.67
CA THR A 218 1.70 20.45 31.21
C THR A 218 3.02 19.94 30.60
N VAL A 219 4.07 19.74 31.41
CA VAL A 219 5.39 19.30 30.97
C VAL A 219 5.36 17.97 30.20
N PRO A 220 4.74 16.88 30.70
CA PRO A 220 4.64 15.63 29.95
C PRO A 220 4.00 15.79 28.58
N TRP A 221 2.93 16.57 28.50
CA TRP A 221 2.14 16.75 27.28
C TRP A 221 2.98 17.40 26.19
N VAL A 222 3.73 18.44 26.53
CA VAL A 222 4.58 19.16 25.58
C VAL A 222 5.85 18.38 25.26
N LEU A 223 6.50 17.77 26.25
CA LEU A 223 7.74 17.02 26.03
C LEU A 223 7.51 15.80 25.14
N ILE A 224 6.48 15.02 25.45
CA ILE A 224 6.24 13.75 24.77
C ILE A 224 5.76 14.01 23.35
N SER A 225 4.69 14.81 23.18
CA SER A 225 4.14 15.06 21.84
C SER A 225 5.00 16.01 21.00
N GLY A 226 5.61 17.03 21.63
CA GLY A 226 6.40 18.05 20.95
C GLY A 226 7.88 17.69 20.72
N ALA A 227 8.48 16.82 21.53
CA ALA A 227 9.88 16.43 21.37
C ALA A 227 10.06 14.93 21.09
N ILE A 228 9.55 14.04 21.94
CA ILE A 228 9.82 12.60 21.80
C ILE A 228 9.20 12.04 20.51
N ILE A 229 7.92 12.34 20.27
CA ILE A 229 7.22 11.87 19.07
C ILE A 229 7.73 12.60 17.82
N GLN A 230 8.12 13.87 17.92
CA GLN A 230 8.72 14.58 16.79
C GLN A 230 10.09 14.02 16.39
N ALA A 231 10.89 13.55 17.35
CA ALA A 231 12.13 12.83 17.06
C ALA A 231 11.87 11.49 16.35
N TYR A 232 10.80 10.79 16.75
CA TYR A 232 10.34 9.58 16.05
C TYR A 232 9.87 9.89 14.62
N VAL A 233 9.05 10.93 14.43
CA VAL A 233 8.59 11.39 13.10
C VAL A 233 9.76 11.81 12.21
N SER A 234 10.73 12.56 12.77
CA SER A 234 11.98 12.92 12.08
C SER A 234 12.66 11.67 11.51
N ARG A 235 12.80 10.62 12.32
CA ARG A 235 13.39 9.35 11.91
C ARG A 235 12.61 8.65 10.78
N LEU A 236 11.27 8.66 10.84
CA LEU A 236 10.43 8.10 9.76
C LEU A 236 10.69 8.82 8.43
N GLN A 237 10.80 10.15 8.45
CA GLN A 237 11.05 10.95 7.25
C GLN A 237 12.46 10.76 6.67
N VAL A 238 13.48 10.49 7.51
CA VAL A 238 14.83 10.15 7.02
C VAL A 238 14.83 8.85 6.21
N THR A 239 14.02 7.87 6.61
CA THR A 239 13.97 6.56 5.93
C THR A 239 13.26 6.60 4.58
N GLY A 240 12.38 7.57 4.35
CA GLY A 240 11.62 7.72 3.12
C GLY A 240 12.27 8.65 2.09
N ALA A 241 13.46 8.33 1.55
CA ALA A 241 14.14 8.98 0.41
C ALA A 241 14.33 10.52 0.39
N GLY A 242 13.68 11.30 1.24
CA GLY A 242 13.72 12.76 1.31
C GLY A 242 14.61 13.23 2.44
N ARG A 243 15.90 13.43 2.17
CA ARG A 243 16.90 13.89 3.17
C ARG A 243 16.54 15.23 3.85
N PHE A 244 15.64 16.02 3.26
CA PHE A 244 15.21 17.32 3.78
C PHE A 244 13.94 17.30 4.64
N GLY A 245 13.12 16.23 4.60
CA GLY A 245 11.86 16.18 5.36
C GLY A 245 12.09 16.26 6.87
N ALA A 246 13.09 15.52 7.35
CA ALA A 246 13.44 15.40 8.76
C ALA A 246 13.94 16.69 9.43
N VAL A 247 14.30 17.72 8.67
CA VAL A 247 14.81 19.00 9.20
C VAL A 247 13.75 19.71 10.03
N ILE A 248 12.50 19.71 9.55
CA ILE A 248 11.41 20.41 10.22
C ILE A 248 11.10 19.75 11.57
N PRO A 249 10.78 18.44 11.66
CA PRO A 249 10.53 17.82 12.97
C PRO A 249 11.72 17.92 13.91
N SER A 250 12.97 17.79 13.42
CA SER A 250 14.17 17.96 14.26
C SER A 250 14.28 19.36 14.87
N THR A 251 13.88 20.39 14.14
CA THR A 251 13.83 21.77 14.67
C THR A 251 12.77 21.88 15.78
N TYR A 252 11.60 21.27 15.57
CA TYR A 252 10.53 21.22 16.58
C TYR A 252 10.97 20.49 17.86
N VAL A 253 11.76 19.41 17.75
CA VAL A 253 12.34 18.72 18.91
C VAL A 253 13.15 19.70 19.77
N VAL A 254 14.05 20.46 19.15
CA VAL A 254 14.91 21.41 19.87
C VAL A 254 14.08 22.49 20.57
N VAL A 255 13.09 23.04 19.87
CA VAL A 255 12.18 24.06 20.40
C VAL A 255 11.40 23.54 21.61
N TRP A 256 10.72 22.41 21.46
CA TRP A 256 9.87 21.87 22.53
C TRP A 256 10.66 21.27 23.69
N ALA A 257 11.85 20.70 23.44
CA ALA A 257 12.75 20.27 24.51
C ALA A 257 13.24 21.46 25.34
N THR A 258 13.64 22.56 24.68
CA THR A 258 14.05 23.79 25.36
C THR A 258 12.88 24.40 26.14
N TRP A 259 11.68 24.37 25.57
CA TRP A 259 10.43 24.79 26.23
C TRP A 259 10.18 24.04 27.53
N THR A 260 10.28 22.73 27.45
CA THR A 260 10.02 21.84 28.59
C THR A 260 11.04 22.07 29.69
N TRP A 261 12.32 22.13 29.33
CA TRP A 261 13.40 22.37 30.28
C TRP A 261 13.23 23.68 31.03
N PHE A 262 12.90 24.77 30.31
CA PHE A 262 12.69 26.08 30.92
C PHE A 262 11.50 26.08 31.90
N ARG A 263 10.39 25.41 31.55
CA ARG A 263 9.22 25.30 32.43
C ARG A 263 9.47 24.44 33.67
N PHE A 264 10.26 23.37 33.53
CA PHE A 264 10.63 22.50 34.64
C PHE A 264 11.64 23.16 35.58
N ALA A 265 12.69 23.81 35.04
CA ALA A 265 13.76 24.41 35.82
C ALA A 265 13.45 25.83 36.30
N GLY A 266 12.49 26.53 35.70
CA GLY A 266 12.25 27.96 35.98
C GLY A 266 11.80 28.28 37.40
N ASN A 267 11.04 27.39 38.04
CA ASN A 267 10.68 27.52 39.45
C ASN A 267 11.87 27.22 40.38
N LEU A 268 12.78 26.31 39.99
CA LEU A 268 14.01 26.02 40.76
C LEU A 268 15.06 27.14 40.65
N LEU A 269 15.06 27.89 39.54
CA LEU A 269 16.05 28.94 39.24
C LEU A 269 15.56 30.37 39.57
N GLN A 270 14.35 30.53 40.13
CA GLN A 270 13.76 31.82 40.50
C GLN A 270 13.71 32.86 39.36
N PHE A 271 13.41 32.43 38.13
CA PHE A 271 13.25 33.39 37.02
C PHE A 271 12.02 34.30 37.22
N SER A 272 12.13 35.58 36.85
CA SER A 272 11.05 36.56 37.02
C SER A 272 9.86 36.26 36.10
N THR A 273 8.64 36.59 36.54
CA THR A 273 7.39 36.41 35.78
C THR A 273 7.44 37.05 34.38
N GLU A 274 8.17 38.15 34.20
CA GLU A 274 8.39 38.80 32.89
C GLU A 274 9.14 37.93 31.87
N THR A 275 10.10 37.11 32.30
CA THR A 275 10.81 36.19 31.39
C THR A 275 9.93 35.03 30.92
N ALA A 276 8.96 34.61 31.74
CA ALA A 276 7.94 33.64 31.33
C ALA A 276 6.99 34.20 30.24
N TYR A 277 6.71 35.51 30.23
CA TYR A 277 5.91 36.16 29.19
C TYR A 277 6.59 36.15 27.82
N GLY A 278 7.90 36.43 27.75
CA GLY A 278 8.66 36.38 26.49
C GLY A 278 8.62 34.99 25.84
N PHE A 279 8.60 33.96 26.67
CA PHE A 279 8.50 32.58 26.21
C PHE A 279 7.08 32.18 25.77
N THR A 280 6.06 32.69 26.45
CA THR A 280 4.66 32.51 26.08
C THR A 280 4.36 33.19 24.74
N ALA A 281 4.92 34.39 24.51
CA ALA A 281 4.89 35.05 23.21
C ALA A 281 5.57 34.22 22.11
N GLY A 282 6.70 33.55 22.44
CA GLY A 282 7.35 32.59 21.54
C GLY A 282 6.46 31.40 21.18
N ALA A 283 5.78 30.79 22.16
CA ALA A 283 4.85 29.67 21.93
C ALA A 283 3.61 30.08 21.12
N VAL A 284 3.05 31.27 21.39
CA VAL A 284 1.94 31.84 20.60
C VAL A 284 2.39 32.16 19.17
N ALA A 285 3.59 32.74 18.99
CA ALA A 285 4.15 32.96 17.66
C ALA A 285 4.38 31.64 16.91
N LEU A 286 4.82 30.58 17.60
CA LEU A 286 4.97 29.25 17.02
C LEU A 286 3.64 28.60 16.65
N LEU A 287 2.60 28.81 17.46
CA LEU A 287 1.22 28.43 17.15
C LEU A 287 0.69 29.15 15.92
N VAL A 288 0.95 30.45 15.81
CA VAL A 288 0.58 31.25 14.64
C VAL A 288 1.35 30.77 13.41
N ILE A 289 2.65 30.49 13.54
CA ILE A 289 3.46 29.89 12.46
C ILE A 289 2.92 28.53 12.07
N ASN A 290 2.57 27.66 13.02
CA ASN A 290 1.97 26.35 12.73
C ASN A 290 0.58 26.46 12.10
N ALA A 291 -0.27 27.37 12.58
CA ALA A 291 -1.54 27.67 11.96
C ALA A 291 -1.34 28.19 10.53
N PHE A 292 -0.34 29.03 10.31
CA PHE A 292 0.02 29.54 8.99
C PHE A 292 0.62 28.45 8.10
N LEU A 293 1.43 27.52 8.62
CA LEU A 293 1.95 26.37 7.89
C LEU A 293 0.84 25.38 7.54
N MET A 294 -0.11 25.13 8.45
CA MET A 294 -1.31 24.33 8.17
C MET A 294 -2.18 25.03 7.14
N LEU A 295 -2.34 26.36 7.23
CA LEU A 295 -3.08 27.15 6.26
C LEU A 295 -2.36 27.19 4.91
N ILE A 296 -1.03 27.27 4.88
CA ILE A 296 -0.21 27.20 3.67
C ILE A 296 -0.24 25.78 3.10
N ALA A 297 -0.23 24.72 3.89
CA ALA A 297 -0.35 23.36 3.40
C ALA A 297 -1.75 23.13 2.81
N ALA A 298 -2.79 23.61 3.49
CA ALA A 298 -4.16 23.61 3.00
C ALA A 298 -4.31 24.49 1.75
N TYR A 299 -3.67 25.66 1.72
CA TYR A 299 -3.68 26.62 0.61
C TYR A 299 -2.81 26.15 -0.55
N LYS A 300 -1.67 25.51 -0.34
CA LYS A 300 -0.88 24.85 -1.39
C LYS A 300 -1.68 23.72 -2.01
N ASN A 301 -2.40 22.94 -1.21
CA ASN A 301 -3.33 21.94 -1.73
C ASN A 301 -4.50 22.59 -2.49
N LEU A 302 -4.99 23.75 -2.04
CA LEU A 302 -6.06 24.52 -2.71
C LEU A 302 -5.57 25.23 -3.99
N VAL A 303 -4.35 25.75 -4.02
CA VAL A 303 -3.71 26.43 -5.14
C VAL A 303 -3.24 25.41 -6.16
N LEU A 304 -2.69 24.28 -5.72
CA LEU A 304 -2.38 23.16 -6.62
C LEU A 304 -3.68 22.63 -7.23
N LEU A 305 -4.77 22.54 -6.46
CA LEU A 305 -6.10 22.24 -6.98
C LEU A 305 -6.57 23.31 -7.99
N LEU A 306 -6.47 24.59 -7.68
CA LEU A 306 -6.86 25.70 -8.58
C LEU A 306 -5.99 25.77 -9.83
N LEU A 307 -4.68 25.60 -9.72
CA LEU A 307 -3.73 25.59 -10.83
C LEU A 307 -3.95 24.34 -11.70
N THR A 308 -4.26 23.20 -11.10
CA THR A 308 -4.61 21.98 -11.84
C THR A 308 -5.96 22.13 -12.53
N ALA A 309 -6.95 22.77 -11.89
CA ALA A 309 -8.24 23.08 -12.48
C ALA A 309 -8.13 24.14 -13.60
N VAL A 310 -7.30 25.16 -13.44
CA VAL A 310 -7.00 26.15 -14.47
C VAL A 310 -6.21 25.51 -15.61
N MET A 311 -5.25 24.64 -15.33
CA MET A 311 -4.56 23.84 -16.35
C MET A 311 -5.53 22.88 -17.06
N GLU A 312 -6.48 22.27 -16.36
CA GLU A 312 -7.53 21.42 -16.96
C GLU A 312 -8.48 22.23 -17.84
N VAL A 313 -8.96 23.39 -17.39
CA VAL A 313 -9.83 24.28 -18.18
C VAL A 313 -9.09 24.86 -19.39
N VAL A 314 -7.82 25.25 -19.22
CA VAL A 314 -6.96 25.69 -20.33
C VAL A 314 -6.64 24.53 -21.29
N LEU A 315 -6.54 23.29 -20.80
CA LEU A 315 -6.36 22.09 -21.61
C LEU A 315 -7.67 21.58 -22.25
N GLU A 316 -8.84 21.90 -21.68
CA GLU A 316 -10.16 21.63 -22.26
C GLU A 316 -10.52 22.63 -23.36
N GLU A 317 -10.14 23.91 -23.23
CA GLU A 317 -10.29 24.88 -24.31
C GLU A 317 -9.23 24.74 -25.42
N SER A 318 -8.08 24.11 -25.15
CA SER A 318 -7.00 23.93 -26.14
C SER A 318 -7.04 22.59 -26.90
N LYS A 319 -8.03 21.72 -26.68
CA LYS A 319 -8.15 20.43 -27.39
C LYS A 319 -9.24 20.46 -28.46
N GLN A 320 -9.07 21.38 -29.40
CA GLN A 320 -9.72 21.29 -30.71
C GLN A 320 -8.77 21.72 -31.82
N GLU A 321 -7.61 21.05 -31.95
CA GLU A 321 -6.83 21.00 -33.20
C GLU A 321 -5.80 19.84 -33.21
N SER A 322 -5.98 18.93 -34.18
CA SER A 322 -5.10 17.88 -34.78
C SER A 322 -3.87 17.27 -34.04
N ALA A 323 -4.03 16.01 -33.59
CA ALA A 323 -3.15 14.80 -33.63
C ALA A 323 -1.65 14.84 -33.21
N PRO A 324 -1.09 13.76 -32.56
CA PRO A 324 -1.38 12.34 -32.81
C PRO A 324 -1.68 11.43 -31.58
N GLU A 325 -2.40 10.34 -31.85
CA GLU A 325 -2.86 9.25 -30.95
C GLU A 325 -1.85 8.07 -30.79
N PRO A 326 -2.10 7.07 -29.90
CA PRO A 326 -2.97 7.10 -28.72
C PRO A 326 -2.26 6.60 -27.43
N ALA A 327 -2.81 7.03 -26.30
CA ALA A 327 -2.61 6.38 -25.01
C ALA A 327 -3.16 4.94 -25.06
N CYS A 328 -2.45 4.02 -24.39
CA CYS A 328 -2.79 2.60 -24.32
C CYS A 328 -4.29 2.34 -24.03
N LEU A 329 -4.96 1.62 -24.92
CA LEU A 329 -6.36 1.21 -24.75
C LEU A 329 -6.50 0.21 -23.61
N VAL A 330 -7.27 0.55 -22.59
CA VAL A 330 -7.59 -0.36 -21.47
C VAL A 330 -9.00 -0.92 -21.66
N THR A 331 -9.12 -2.24 -21.69
CA THR A 331 -10.43 -2.92 -21.78
C THR A 331 -10.45 -4.18 -20.93
N TYR A 332 -11.62 -4.77 -20.72
CA TYR A 332 -11.83 -5.89 -19.81
C TYR A 332 -12.18 -7.18 -20.56
N SER A 333 -11.64 -8.29 -20.10
CA SER A 333 -11.82 -9.65 -20.65
C SER A 333 -13.28 -10.11 -20.68
N GLN A 334 -14.10 -9.65 -19.73
CA GLN A 334 -15.50 -10.08 -19.61
C GLN A 334 -16.41 -9.50 -20.71
N LEU A 335 -15.90 -8.58 -21.52
CA LEU A 335 -16.64 -7.93 -22.59
C LEU A 335 -16.12 -8.42 -23.95
N THR A 336 -16.99 -9.04 -24.75
CA THR A 336 -16.67 -9.46 -26.13
C THR A 336 -16.16 -8.29 -26.97
N SER A 337 -16.72 -7.09 -26.78
CA SER A 337 -16.27 -5.87 -27.45
C SER A 337 -14.84 -5.47 -27.05
N GLY A 338 -14.42 -5.76 -25.82
CA GLY A 338 -13.05 -5.54 -25.37
C GLY A 338 -12.07 -6.49 -26.03
N LEU A 339 -12.41 -7.79 -26.06
CA LEU A 339 -11.61 -8.81 -26.74
C LEU A 339 -11.42 -8.48 -28.23
N LEU A 340 -12.50 -8.10 -28.92
CA LEU A 340 -12.44 -7.74 -30.36
C LEU A 340 -11.60 -6.48 -30.61
N LYS A 341 -11.62 -5.49 -29.72
CA LYS A 341 -10.75 -4.31 -29.84
C LYS A 341 -9.28 -4.67 -29.72
N ILE A 342 -8.92 -5.51 -28.75
CA ILE A 342 -7.54 -5.98 -28.59
C ILE A 342 -7.09 -6.84 -29.78
N ALA A 343 -7.99 -7.69 -30.30
CA ALA A 343 -7.73 -8.45 -31.52
C ALA A 343 -7.43 -7.52 -32.71
N GLY A 344 -8.24 -6.49 -32.92
CA GLY A 344 -8.02 -5.49 -33.97
C GLY A 344 -6.66 -4.79 -33.85
N ILE A 345 -6.28 -4.36 -32.64
CA ILE A 345 -4.95 -3.75 -32.40
C ILE A 345 -3.81 -4.70 -32.76
N LEU A 346 -3.92 -5.99 -32.39
CA LEU A 346 -2.90 -6.99 -32.71
C LEU A 346 -2.80 -7.24 -34.23
N GLU A 347 -3.93 -7.25 -34.93
CA GLU A 347 -3.99 -7.40 -36.39
C GLU A 347 -3.43 -6.19 -37.14
N GLU A 348 -3.59 -4.98 -36.60
CA GLU A 348 -2.99 -3.74 -37.11
C GLU A 348 -1.49 -3.62 -36.79
N GLY A 349 -0.91 -4.60 -36.08
CA GLY A 349 0.51 -4.63 -35.75
C GLY A 349 0.88 -3.81 -34.50
N GLY A 350 -0.09 -3.60 -33.61
CA GLY A 350 0.13 -3.14 -32.24
C GLY A 350 0.64 -4.25 -31.32
N VAL A 351 1.12 -3.85 -30.15
CA VAL A 351 1.55 -4.72 -29.06
C VAL A 351 0.59 -4.52 -27.89
N CYS A 352 0.08 -5.60 -27.34
CA CYS A 352 -0.87 -5.56 -26.23
C CYS A 352 -0.40 -6.39 -25.03
N GLY A 353 -0.73 -5.93 -23.82
CA GLY A 353 -0.69 -6.76 -22.63
C GLY A 353 -1.93 -7.65 -22.54
N ILE A 354 -1.74 -8.96 -22.39
CA ILE A 354 -2.83 -9.94 -22.31
C ILE A 354 -2.68 -10.83 -21.07
N PRO A 355 -3.78 -11.27 -20.46
CA PRO A 355 -3.74 -12.20 -19.33
C PRO A 355 -3.29 -13.59 -19.78
N THR A 356 -2.75 -14.39 -18.86
CA THR A 356 -2.57 -15.85 -19.05
C THR A 356 -2.86 -16.56 -17.73
N ASP A 357 -2.85 -17.90 -17.75
CA ASP A 357 -2.93 -18.74 -16.54
C ASP A 357 -1.70 -18.59 -15.64
N THR A 358 -0.58 -18.16 -16.22
CA THR A 358 0.63 -17.77 -15.48
C THR A 358 0.71 -16.25 -15.44
N VAL A 359 1.87 -15.67 -15.68
CA VAL A 359 2.06 -14.22 -15.67
C VAL A 359 1.41 -13.53 -16.89
N TYR A 360 1.09 -12.25 -16.78
CA TYR A 360 0.67 -11.45 -17.93
C TYR A 360 1.72 -11.46 -19.03
N ALA A 361 1.29 -11.46 -20.28
CA ALA A 361 2.15 -11.53 -21.45
C ALA A 361 2.01 -10.27 -22.32
N LEU A 362 3.14 -9.79 -22.87
CA LEU A 362 3.13 -8.93 -24.05
C LEU A 362 2.94 -9.80 -25.27
N ALA A 363 1.98 -9.42 -26.11
CA ALA A 363 1.61 -10.14 -27.31
C ALA A 363 1.68 -9.24 -28.54
N ALA A 364 2.10 -9.85 -29.64
CA ALA A 364 2.05 -9.31 -30.99
C ALA A 364 1.55 -10.39 -31.94
N SER A 365 0.79 -10.02 -32.96
CA SER A 365 0.37 -10.98 -33.98
C SER A 365 1.57 -11.53 -34.75
N CYS A 366 1.66 -12.85 -34.92
CA CYS A 366 2.69 -13.43 -35.78
C CYS A 366 2.53 -13.02 -37.25
N LYS A 367 1.34 -12.56 -37.69
CA LYS A 367 1.17 -12.03 -39.05
C LYS A 367 1.97 -10.75 -39.29
N ASN A 368 2.41 -10.06 -38.23
CA ASN A 368 3.07 -8.76 -38.25
C ASN A 368 4.48 -8.78 -37.65
N PRO A 369 5.55 -9.07 -38.42
CA PRO A 369 6.93 -9.13 -37.91
C PRO A 369 7.41 -7.82 -37.27
N LYS A 370 6.96 -6.66 -37.77
CA LYS A 370 7.26 -5.35 -37.17
C LYS A 370 6.70 -5.22 -35.75
N ALA A 371 5.58 -5.86 -35.44
CA ALA A 371 5.02 -5.85 -34.10
C ALA A 371 5.88 -6.66 -33.12
N ILE A 372 6.53 -7.72 -33.60
CA ILE A 372 7.48 -8.51 -32.80
C ILE A 372 8.76 -7.72 -32.54
N GLU A 373 9.25 -6.96 -33.51
CA GLU A 373 10.36 -6.00 -33.30
C GLU A 373 10.01 -4.97 -32.22
N LYS A 374 8.78 -4.46 -32.23
CA LYS A 374 8.31 -3.57 -31.17
C LYS A 374 8.40 -4.24 -29.80
N ILE A 375 8.07 -5.52 -29.65
CA ILE A 375 8.23 -6.23 -28.36
C ILE A 375 9.68 -6.17 -27.86
N TYR A 376 10.67 -6.42 -28.73
CA TYR A 376 12.10 -6.32 -28.35
C TYR A 376 12.45 -4.91 -27.89
N ASN A 377 12.04 -3.89 -28.64
CA ASN A 377 12.31 -2.49 -28.33
C ASN A 377 11.61 -2.02 -27.03
N ILE A 378 10.36 -2.43 -26.82
CA ILE A 378 9.56 -2.07 -25.64
C ILE A 378 10.23 -2.58 -24.36
N LYS A 379 10.70 -3.84 -24.40
CA LYS A 379 11.31 -4.51 -23.25
C LYS A 379 12.79 -4.24 -23.08
N ASP A 380 13.44 -3.60 -24.04
CA ASP A 380 14.90 -3.58 -24.16
C ASP A 380 15.48 -5.01 -24.04
N ARG A 381 14.87 -5.92 -24.79
CA ARG A 381 15.16 -7.36 -24.70
C ARG A 381 16.35 -7.68 -25.62
N PRO A 382 17.38 -8.38 -25.13
CA PRO A 382 18.46 -8.86 -25.98
C PRO A 382 17.93 -9.75 -27.10
N ALA A 383 18.42 -9.56 -28.32
CA ALA A 383 18.01 -10.33 -29.49
C ALA A 383 18.32 -11.83 -29.33
N GLU A 384 19.27 -12.21 -28.46
CA GLU A 384 19.56 -13.63 -28.19
C GLU A 384 18.47 -14.33 -27.39
N LYS A 385 17.53 -13.60 -26.76
CA LYS A 385 16.42 -14.21 -26.00
C LYS A 385 15.20 -14.40 -26.89
N PRO A 386 14.94 -15.62 -27.38
CA PRO A 386 13.89 -15.85 -28.37
C PRO A 386 12.50 -15.53 -27.82
N ILE A 387 11.60 -15.14 -28.71
CA ILE A 387 10.16 -15.00 -28.43
C ILE A 387 9.47 -16.33 -28.73
N CYS A 388 8.56 -16.75 -27.85
CA CYS A 388 7.76 -17.95 -28.03
C CYS A 388 6.44 -17.65 -28.73
N ILE A 389 5.76 -18.70 -29.19
CA ILE A 389 4.43 -18.59 -29.76
C ILE A 389 3.38 -19.18 -28.81
N CYS A 390 2.26 -18.49 -28.73
CA CYS A 390 1.05 -18.90 -28.06
C CYS A 390 0.01 -19.26 -29.12
N ILE A 391 -0.65 -20.40 -28.93
CA ILE A 391 -1.74 -20.89 -29.78
C ILE A 391 -2.94 -21.25 -28.91
N SER A 392 -4.12 -21.38 -29.52
CA SER A 392 -5.35 -21.57 -28.76
C SER A 392 -5.52 -22.99 -28.22
N ASN A 393 -5.09 -23.99 -29.00
CA ASN A 393 -5.24 -25.40 -28.65
C ASN A 393 -4.26 -26.29 -29.45
N VAL A 394 -4.22 -27.57 -29.10
CA VAL A 394 -3.32 -28.55 -29.75
C VAL A 394 -3.82 -28.93 -31.15
N GLU A 395 -5.12 -28.83 -31.41
CA GLU A 395 -5.75 -29.14 -32.68
C GLU A 395 -5.26 -28.22 -33.81
N GLN A 396 -4.93 -26.96 -33.50
CA GLN A 396 -4.25 -26.04 -34.44
C GLN A 396 -2.90 -26.62 -34.92
N LEU A 397 -2.14 -27.28 -34.03
CA LEU A 397 -0.91 -27.97 -34.44
C LEU A 397 -1.21 -29.17 -35.32
N VAL A 398 -2.26 -29.94 -35.01
CA VAL A 398 -2.65 -31.12 -35.80
C VAL A 398 -2.94 -30.70 -37.25
N ALA A 399 -3.64 -29.59 -37.45
CA ALA A 399 -3.90 -29.01 -38.77
C ALA A 399 -2.61 -28.58 -39.50
N ALA A 400 -1.63 -28.02 -38.77
CA ALA A 400 -0.34 -27.61 -39.33
C ALA A 400 0.57 -28.79 -39.73
N LYS A 401 0.31 -30.00 -39.20
CA LYS A 401 1.05 -31.24 -39.47
C LYS A 401 2.57 -31.10 -39.27
N PRO A 402 3.06 -30.66 -38.10
CA PRO A 402 4.49 -30.70 -37.80
C PRO A 402 5.01 -32.14 -37.80
N PRO A 403 6.28 -32.37 -38.17
CA PRO A 403 6.91 -33.69 -38.15
C PRO A 403 7.29 -34.10 -36.72
N PHE A 404 6.36 -34.01 -35.78
CA PHE A 404 6.56 -34.42 -34.39
C PHE A 404 6.44 -35.93 -34.24
N SER A 405 7.27 -36.50 -33.36
CA SER A 405 7.18 -37.91 -33.02
C SER A 405 5.85 -38.24 -32.31
N PRO A 406 5.37 -39.49 -32.37
CA PRO A 406 4.17 -39.90 -31.63
C PRO A 406 4.25 -39.58 -30.13
N LEU A 407 5.44 -39.78 -29.55
CA LEU A 407 5.70 -39.49 -28.13
C LEU A 407 5.56 -38.00 -27.80
N LEU A 408 6.01 -37.11 -28.69
CA LEU A 408 5.85 -35.67 -28.52
C LEU A 408 4.38 -35.26 -28.58
N TRP A 409 3.62 -35.81 -29.52
CA TRP A 409 2.18 -35.56 -29.61
C TRP A 409 1.44 -35.96 -28.33
N GLU A 410 1.75 -37.15 -27.82
CA GLU A 410 1.10 -37.64 -26.62
C GLU A 410 1.50 -36.85 -25.37
N PHE A 411 2.78 -36.46 -25.27
CA PHE A 411 3.24 -35.57 -24.22
C PHE A 411 2.53 -34.21 -24.28
N MET A 412 2.44 -33.59 -25.46
CA MET A 412 1.76 -32.29 -25.65
C MET A 412 0.27 -32.35 -25.27
N ARG A 413 -0.44 -33.43 -25.61
CA ARG A 413 -1.85 -33.64 -25.20
C ARG A 413 -2.04 -33.79 -23.68
N ASN A 414 -1.02 -34.25 -22.97
CA ASN A 414 -1.08 -34.43 -21.52
C ASN A 414 -0.68 -33.16 -20.74
N VAL A 415 -0.05 -32.18 -21.38
CA VAL A 415 0.45 -30.95 -20.73
C VAL A 415 -0.26 -29.68 -21.19
N TYR A 416 -1.05 -29.75 -22.27
CA TYR A 416 -1.82 -28.62 -22.78
C TYR A 416 -3.33 -28.87 -22.71
N PRO A 417 -4.12 -27.83 -22.39
CA PRO A 417 -3.69 -26.51 -21.90
C PRO A 417 -3.09 -26.59 -20.48
N GLY A 418 -2.30 -25.59 -20.06
CA GLY A 418 -1.76 -25.50 -18.69
C GLY A 418 -0.27 -25.17 -18.62
N GLY A 419 0.28 -24.92 -17.43
CA GLY A 419 1.55 -24.20 -17.15
C GLY A 419 2.90 -24.72 -17.70
N ILE A 420 2.94 -25.59 -18.72
CA ILE A 420 4.16 -26.08 -19.37
C ILE A 420 4.38 -25.36 -20.71
N SER A 421 5.62 -25.27 -21.19
CA SER A 421 5.98 -24.77 -22.53
C SER A 421 7.02 -25.69 -23.16
N CYS A 422 6.77 -26.12 -24.39
CA CYS A 422 7.60 -27.12 -25.08
C CYS A 422 8.46 -26.44 -26.15
N ILE A 423 9.78 -26.63 -26.08
CA ILE A 423 10.71 -26.28 -27.15
C ILE A 423 10.78 -27.47 -28.11
N VAL A 424 10.48 -27.22 -29.38
CA VAL A 424 10.40 -28.22 -30.44
C VAL A 424 11.17 -27.74 -31.68
N SER A 425 11.39 -28.65 -32.64
CA SER A 425 12.07 -28.30 -33.89
C SER A 425 11.25 -27.30 -34.68
N LYS A 426 11.90 -26.22 -35.11
CA LYS A 426 11.33 -25.23 -36.02
C LYS A 426 11.26 -25.82 -37.43
N GLY A 427 10.27 -25.41 -38.23
CA GLY A 427 10.13 -25.84 -39.62
C GLY A 427 8.93 -25.22 -40.31
N ASP A 428 8.77 -25.52 -41.61
CA ASP A 428 7.79 -24.88 -42.50
C ASP A 428 6.32 -25.08 -42.09
N TRP A 429 6.06 -26.05 -41.22
CA TRP A 429 4.73 -26.23 -40.61
C TRP A 429 4.24 -24.97 -39.87
N LEU A 430 5.14 -24.10 -39.39
CA LEU A 430 4.79 -22.81 -38.79
C LEU A 430 4.05 -21.88 -39.76
N PHE A 431 4.33 -21.95 -41.07
CA PHE A 431 3.59 -21.18 -42.06
C PHE A 431 2.13 -21.63 -42.13
N LYS A 432 1.86 -22.93 -42.03
CA LYS A 432 0.50 -23.50 -41.98
C LYS A 432 -0.24 -23.15 -40.68
N LEU A 433 0.50 -22.95 -39.60
CA LEU A 433 -0.05 -22.47 -38.33
C LEU A 433 -0.44 -20.99 -38.37
N GLY A 434 0.02 -20.23 -39.38
CA GLY A 434 -0.29 -18.80 -39.51
C GLY A 434 0.79 -17.86 -38.94
N VAL A 435 2.02 -18.35 -38.70
CA VAL A 435 3.14 -17.50 -38.27
C VAL A 435 3.60 -16.55 -39.38
N GLY A 436 3.39 -16.92 -40.65
CA GLY A 436 3.60 -16.04 -41.80
C GLY A 436 4.99 -15.39 -41.83
N PRO A 437 5.10 -14.08 -42.12
CA PRO A 437 6.38 -13.40 -42.30
C PRO A 437 7.18 -13.19 -41.00
N ALA A 438 6.60 -13.51 -39.83
CA ALA A 438 7.32 -13.51 -38.57
C ALA A 438 8.21 -14.73 -38.33
N TYR A 439 8.28 -15.68 -39.27
CA TYR A 439 9.03 -16.93 -39.11
C TYR A 439 10.43 -16.71 -38.52
N ASP A 440 11.21 -15.78 -39.05
CA ASP A 440 12.58 -15.50 -38.59
C ASP A 440 12.68 -14.72 -37.27
N ARG A 441 11.55 -14.19 -36.77
CA ARG A 441 11.50 -13.36 -35.56
C ARG A 441 11.00 -14.10 -34.32
N VAL A 442 10.53 -15.34 -34.49
CA VAL A 442 10.11 -16.22 -33.40
C VAL A 442 11.07 -17.41 -33.26
N GLY A 443 11.31 -17.84 -32.02
CA GLY A 443 12.23 -18.94 -31.72
C GLY A 443 13.68 -18.64 -32.10
N THR A 444 14.50 -19.69 -32.13
CA THR A 444 15.86 -19.65 -32.67
C THR A 444 15.83 -20.01 -34.16
N LYS A 445 17.01 -20.19 -34.77
CA LYS A 445 17.14 -20.72 -36.12
C LYS A 445 16.53 -22.13 -36.24
N ASP A 446 16.74 -22.98 -35.23
CA ASP A 446 16.45 -24.42 -35.29
C ASP A 446 15.29 -24.85 -34.39
N SER A 447 14.86 -24.02 -33.44
CA SER A 447 13.87 -24.40 -32.43
C SER A 447 12.86 -23.30 -32.13
N ILE A 448 11.66 -23.68 -31.70
CA ILE A 448 10.60 -22.77 -31.30
C ILE A 448 9.96 -23.26 -30.00
N MET A 449 9.65 -22.34 -29.09
CA MET A 449 8.89 -22.64 -27.89
C MET A 449 7.40 -22.38 -28.15
N ILE A 450 6.56 -23.38 -27.86
CA ILE A 450 5.11 -23.33 -28.00
C ILE A 450 4.47 -23.31 -26.62
N ARG A 451 3.37 -22.57 -26.48
CA ARG A 451 2.54 -22.47 -25.28
C ARG A 451 1.06 -22.58 -25.66
N VAL A 452 0.29 -23.32 -24.86
CA VAL A 452 -1.19 -23.32 -24.87
C VAL A 452 -1.67 -22.97 -23.45
N PRO A 453 -1.91 -21.69 -23.15
CA PRO A 453 -2.37 -21.25 -21.83
C PRO A 453 -3.70 -21.87 -21.43
N ASP A 454 -3.85 -22.25 -20.15
CA ASP A 454 -5.17 -22.61 -19.59
C ASP A 454 -5.95 -21.34 -19.22
N HIS A 455 -6.19 -20.52 -20.23
CA HIS A 455 -6.81 -19.21 -20.08
C HIS A 455 -7.75 -18.94 -21.25
N THR A 456 -9.05 -19.11 -21.03
CA THR A 456 -10.10 -19.10 -22.06
C THR A 456 -10.08 -17.84 -22.92
N VAL A 457 -9.90 -16.68 -22.31
CA VAL A 457 -9.86 -15.38 -23.01
C VAL A 457 -8.68 -15.31 -23.98
N THR A 458 -7.54 -15.88 -23.58
CA THR A 458 -6.30 -15.86 -24.38
C THR A 458 -6.36 -16.90 -25.49
N ALA A 459 -6.96 -18.06 -25.21
CA ALA A 459 -7.24 -19.06 -26.23
C ALA A 459 -8.16 -18.47 -27.32
N HIS A 460 -9.25 -17.81 -26.95
CA HIS A 460 -10.14 -17.13 -27.92
C HIS A 460 -9.45 -16.00 -28.67
N LEU A 461 -8.57 -15.23 -28.02
CA LEU A 461 -7.79 -14.20 -28.71
C LEU A 461 -6.88 -14.82 -29.79
N CYS A 462 -6.26 -15.96 -29.52
CA CYS A 462 -5.49 -16.74 -30.49
C CYS A 462 -6.37 -17.36 -31.60
N ASP A 463 -7.62 -17.75 -31.31
CA ASP A 463 -8.55 -18.21 -32.35
C ASP A 463 -8.90 -17.11 -33.35
N ILE A 464 -9.10 -15.87 -32.86
CA ILE A 464 -9.42 -14.71 -33.70
C ILE A 464 -8.20 -14.27 -34.51
N THR A 465 -7.06 -14.05 -33.83
CA THR A 465 -5.89 -13.39 -34.43
C THR A 465 -4.95 -14.37 -35.13
N GLY A 466 -5.02 -15.66 -34.79
CA GLY A 466 -3.99 -16.67 -35.08
C GLY A 466 -2.93 -16.75 -33.96
N PRO A 467 -1.79 -17.42 -34.22
CA PRO A 467 -0.72 -17.51 -33.24
C PRO A 467 -0.21 -16.12 -32.82
N LEU A 468 0.02 -15.96 -31.52
CA LEU A 468 0.58 -14.75 -30.94
C LEU A 468 2.02 -14.99 -30.51
N ALA A 469 2.90 -14.07 -30.89
CA ALA A 469 4.26 -14.02 -30.39
C ALA A 469 4.24 -13.39 -29.00
N ILE A 470 4.65 -14.12 -27.97
CA ILE A 470 4.50 -13.69 -26.57
C ILE A 470 5.81 -13.71 -25.76
N THR A 471 5.84 -12.85 -24.74
CA THR A 471 6.84 -12.85 -23.66
C THR A 471 6.19 -12.26 -22.41
N SER A 472 6.78 -12.38 -21.22
CA SER A 472 6.19 -11.79 -20.02
C SER A 472 6.03 -10.26 -20.11
N ALA A 473 5.02 -9.70 -19.47
CA ALA A 473 4.66 -8.29 -19.56
C ALA A 473 5.36 -7.41 -18.52
N ASN A 474 6.70 -7.45 -18.54
CA ASN A 474 7.61 -6.71 -17.67
C ASN A 474 8.78 -6.13 -18.49
N PRO A 475 9.43 -5.06 -18.03
CA PRO A 475 10.77 -4.69 -18.50
C PRO A 475 11.76 -5.85 -18.35
N SER A 476 12.75 -5.95 -19.24
CA SER A 476 13.72 -7.04 -19.20
C SER A 476 14.55 -7.00 -17.90
N GLY A 477 14.56 -8.12 -17.16
CA GLY A 477 15.31 -8.25 -15.89
C GLY A 477 14.51 -7.91 -14.63
N GLU A 478 13.30 -7.36 -14.77
CA GLU A 478 12.40 -7.08 -13.65
C GLU A 478 11.49 -8.28 -13.29
N PRO A 479 10.84 -8.27 -12.11
CA PRO A 479 9.83 -9.28 -11.78
C PRO A 479 8.70 -9.34 -12.80
N ASP A 480 8.12 -10.52 -13.03
CA ASP A 480 7.00 -10.67 -13.94
C ASP A 480 5.74 -9.94 -13.42
N SER A 481 4.85 -9.56 -14.33
CA SER A 481 3.58 -8.90 -13.99
C SER A 481 2.49 -9.95 -13.80
N THR A 482 1.80 -9.93 -12.66
CA THR A 482 0.70 -10.87 -12.34
C THR A 482 -0.68 -10.23 -12.36
N HIS A 483 -0.74 -8.91 -12.61
CA HIS A 483 -2.00 -8.17 -12.68
C HIS A 483 -1.91 -7.09 -13.76
N HIS A 484 -3.02 -6.79 -14.44
CA HIS A 484 -3.07 -5.81 -15.53
C HIS A 484 -2.60 -4.41 -15.10
N THR A 485 -2.83 -4.00 -13.86
CA THR A 485 -2.30 -2.73 -13.32
C THR A 485 -0.77 -2.68 -13.30
N MET A 486 -0.09 -3.81 -13.05
CA MET A 486 1.37 -3.87 -13.12
C MET A 486 1.86 -3.64 -14.56
N VAL A 487 1.15 -4.20 -15.54
CA VAL A 487 1.44 -3.98 -16.97
C VAL A 487 1.25 -2.52 -17.35
N LEU A 488 0.13 -1.91 -16.93
CA LEU A 488 -0.16 -0.50 -17.20
C LEU A 488 0.89 0.43 -16.58
N ASN A 489 1.26 0.20 -15.32
CA ASN A 489 2.23 1.02 -14.62
C ASN A 489 3.64 0.94 -15.21
N ARG A 490 4.05 -0.24 -15.70
CA ARG A 490 5.42 -0.48 -16.19
C ARG A 490 5.57 -0.28 -17.70
N LEU A 491 4.55 -0.62 -18.48
CA LEU A 491 4.61 -0.70 -19.94
C LEU A 491 3.49 0.08 -20.65
N GLY A 492 2.53 0.65 -19.93
CA GLY A 492 1.35 1.31 -20.51
C GLY A 492 1.67 2.48 -21.45
N GLN A 493 2.81 3.14 -21.32
CA GLN A 493 3.23 4.20 -22.26
C GLN A 493 3.85 3.67 -23.56
N LYS A 494 4.18 2.37 -23.61
CA LYS A 494 4.92 1.75 -24.72
C LYS A 494 4.08 0.77 -25.55
N ILE A 495 2.87 0.44 -25.10
CA ILE A 495 1.99 -0.56 -25.70
C ILE A 495 0.67 0.06 -26.13
N GLN A 496 0.00 -0.54 -27.10
CA GLN A 496 -1.21 0.01 -27.71
C GLN A 496 -2.49 -0.42 -26.97
N GLY A 497 -2.43 -1.49 -26.18
CA GLY A 497 -3.57 -1.88 -25.34
C GLY A 497 -3.23 -2.87 -24.23
N VAL A 498 -4.12 -2.98 -23.24
CA VAL A 498 -4.10 -4.01 -22.18
C VAL A 498 -5.49 -4.60 -22.02
N LEU A 499 -5.56 -5.93 -22.06
CA LEU A 499 -6.74 -6.70 -21.72
C LEU A 499 -6.72 -7.03 -20.22
N CYS A 500 -7.65 -6.46 -19.47
CA CYS A 500 -7.71 -6.55 -18.01
C CYS A 500 -8.55 -7.74 -17.59
N ASP A 501 -8.00 -8.58 -16.72
CA ASP A 501 -8.65 -9.82 -16.25
C ASP A 501 -8.30 -10.14 -14.79
N GLY A 502 -8.00 -9.10 -14.00
CA GLY A 502 -7.60 -9.27 -12.60
C GLY A 502 -6.22 -9.89 -12.44
N ASP A 503 -6.10 -10.77 -11.44
CA ASP A 503 -4.88 -11.48 -11.07
C ASP A 503 -4.72 -12.77 -11.90
N SER A 504 -3.48 -13.04 -12.26
CA SER A 504 -3.01 -14.33 -12.78
C SER A 504 -3.26 -15.48 -11.79
N ASN A 505 -3.64 -16.66 -12.30
CA ASN A 505 -3.81 -17.85 -11.45
C ASN A 505 -2.50 -18.28 -10.79
N GLU A 506 -1.39 -18.21 -11.52
CA GLU A 506 -0.04 -18.50 -11.02
C GLU A 506 0.83 -17.24 -11.00
N VAL A 507 1.64 -17.09 -9.95
CA VAL A 507 2.57 -15.96 -9.80
C VAL A 507 3.92 -16.17 -10.49
N VAL A 508 4.21 -17.39 -10.93
CA VAL A 508 5.45 -17.78 -11.60
C VAL A 508 5.17 -18.17 -13.04
N ALA A 509 6.08 -17.82 -13.95
CA ALA A 509 5.99 -18.19 -15.36
C ALA A 509 5.99 -19.72 -15.59
N SER A 510 5.61 -20.14 -16.79
CA SER A 510 5.53 -21.56 -17.18
C SER A 510 6.85 -22.32 -17.05
N THR A 511 6.75 -23.63 -16.79
CA THR A 511 7.90 -24.55 -16.83
C THR A 511 8.29 -24.84 -18.27
N VAL A 512 9.57 -24.64 -18.62
CA VAL A 512 10.09 -24.78 -19.98
C VAL A 512 10.81 -26.12 -20.15
N VAL A 513 10.33 -26.91 -21.10
CA VAL A 513 10.83 -28.26 -21.40
C VAL A 513 11.40 -28.27 -22.81
N ASN A 514 12.65 -28.70 -22.93
CA ASN A 514 13.29 -28.97 -24.21
C ASN A 514 12.93 -30.39 -24.68
N CYS A 515 12.18 -30.45 -25.77
CA CYS A 515 11.68 -31.69 -26.37
C CYS A 515 12.39 -32.04 -27.70
N LEU A 516 13.50 -31.39 -28.05
CA LEU A 516 14.21 -31.66 -29.31
C LEU A 516 14.67 -33.12 -29.44
N LYS A 517 15.04 -33.76 -28.32
CA LYS A 517 15.48 -35.17 -28.25
C LYS A 517 14.43 -36.12 -27.70
N ILE A 518 13.16 -35.72 -27.70
CA ILE A 518 12.10 -36.54 -27.12
C ILE A 518 11.91 -37.88 -27.84
N HIS A 519 12.23 -37.96 -29.14
CA HIS A 519 12.20 -39.21 -29.90
C HIS A 519 13.23 -40.25 -29.42
N GLU A 520 14.32 -39.81 -28.78
CA GLU A 520 15.31 -40.66 -28.09
C GLU A 520 14.85 -41.03 -26.66
N GLY A 521 13.64 -40.59 -26.26
CA GLY A 521 13.11 -40.79 -24.91
C GLY A 521 13.72 -39.86 -23.85
N ILE A 522 14.23 -38.69 -24.26
CA ILE A 522 14.93 -37.71 -23.41
C ILE A 522 14.23 -36.34 -23.47
N ILE A 523 13.95 -35.76 -22.30
CA ILE A 523 13.55 -34.35 -22.14
C ILE A 523 14.49 -33.63 -21.19
N THR A 524 14.71 -32.33 -21.39
CA THR A 524 15.52 -31.50 -20.49
C THR A 524 14.71 -30.31 -20.01
N ILE A 525 14.72 -30.04 -18.70
CA ILE A 525 14.04 -28.88 -18.14
C ILE A 525 15.00 -27.69 -18.23
N VAL A 526 14.63 -26.69 -19.02
CA VAL A 526 15.44 -25.47 -19.23
C VAL A 526 15.16 -24.44 -18.16
N ARG A 527 13.91 -24.37 -17.69
CA ARG A 527 13.48 -23.51 -16.60
C ARG A 527 12.37 -24.22 -15.83
N GLU A 528 12.52 -24.33 -14.52
CA GLU A 528 11.43 -24.70 -13.63
C GLU A 528 10.55 -23.47 -13.35
N GLY A 529 9.24 -23.63 -13.52
CA GLY A 529 8.22 -22.59 -13.37
C GLY A 529 7.10 -23.03 -12.43
N CYS A 530 5.86 -22.63 -12.71
CA CYS A 530 4.70 -22.99 -11.87
C CYS A 530 4.44 -24.51 -11.77
N VAL A 531 4.88 -25.30 -12.75
CA VAL A 531 4.77 -26.78 -12.69
C VAL A 531 6.11 -27.39 -12.26
N PRO A 532 6.20 -28.01 -11.07
CA PRO A 532 7.46 -28.56 -10.58
C PRO A 532 8.08 -29.57 -11.53
N ALA A 533 9.42 -29.56 -11.61
CA ALA A 533 10.19 -30.41 -12.51
C ALA A 533 9.87 -31.91 -12.36
N VAL A 534 9.63 -32.34 -11.11
CA VAL A 534 9.26 -33.71 -10.77
C VAL A 534 7.93 -34.11 -11.43
N LYS A 535 6.92 -33.24 -11.41
CA LYS A 535 5.61 -33.50 -12.00
C LYS A 535 5.70 -33.62 -13.51
N VAL A 536 6.51 -32.77 -14.16
CA VAL A 536 6.78 -32.86 -15.60
C VAL A 536 7.41 -34.22 -15.96
N ARG A 537 8.41 -34.66 -15.20
CA ARG A 537 9.06 -35.96 -15.41
C ARG A 537 8.10 -37.13 -15.20
N GLN A 538 7.24 -37.06 -14.18
CA GLN A 538 6.21 -38.08 -13.95
C GLN A 538 5.24 -38.20 -15.12
N ILE A 539 4.78 -37.07 -15.66
CA ILE A 539 3.90 -37.06 -16.85
C ILE A 539 4.64 -37.68 -18.04
N PHE A 540 5.90 -37.30 -18.26
CA PHE A 540 6.72 -37.82 -19.36
C PHE A 540 6.93 -39.34 -19.26
N GLU A 541 7.37 -39.85 -18.10
CA GLU A 541 7.58 -41.29 -17.89
C GLU A 541 6.28 -42.08 -18.02
N ARG A 542 5.16 -41.54 -17.50
CA ARG A 542 3.84 -42.15 -17.67
C ARG A 542 3.49 -42.29 -19.15
N VAL A 543 3.62 -41.21 -19.92
CA VAL A 543 3.32 -41.19 -21.35
C VAL A 543 4.24 -42.13 -22.13
N LYS A 544 5.53 -42.13 -21.82
CA LYS A 544 6.53 -43.02 -22.42
C LYS A 544 6.19 -44.50 -22.17
N ASN A 545 5.82 -44.85 -20.95
CA ASN A 545 5.46 -46.23 -20.58
C ASN A 545 4.15 -46.71 -21.22
N THR A 546 3.21 -45.81 -21.54
CA THR A 546 1.97 -46.17 -22.23
C THR A 546 2.18 -46.43 -23.73
N MET A 547 3.30 -45.97 -24.31
CA MET A 547 3.62 -46.12 -25.73
C MET A 547 4.59 -47.25 -26.06
N VAL A 548 5.24 -47.82 -25.05
CA VAL A 548 6.01 -49.08 -25.13
C VAL A 548 5.06 -50.25 -24.91
#